data_AF-A0A060C2F8-F1
#
_entry.id   AF-A0A060C2F8-F1
#
_cell.length_a   1.000
_cell.length_b   1.000
_cell.length_c   1.000
_cell.angle_alpha   90.00
_cell.angle_beta   90.00
_cell.angle_gamma   90.00
#
_symmetry.space_group_name_H-M   'P 1'
#
loop_
_entity.id
_entity.type
_entity.pdbx_description
1 polymer ?
#
loop_
_entity_poly.entity_id
_entity_poly.type
_entity_poly.pdbx_seq_one_letter_code
_entity_poly.pdbx_strand_id
1 'polypeptide(L)'
;MAADDLLPVALTARLARGRAVAVEVDGPSFASARFGTVPAVNAVATADDDGVTVLLANRSIVDDVDVLIELAGLGDGLAVAETHLLHDADASASNTIAEPARVRPRVATTTL
;
A
#
# COMPACT_ATOMS: atom_id res chain seq x y z
N MET A 1 11.54 -17.96 -11.55
CA MET A 1 10.90 -17.00 -10.65
C MET A 1 9.45 -16.89 -11.08
N ALA A 2 8.54 -17.42 -10.28
CA ALA A 2 7.12 -17.34 -10.60
C ALA A 2 6.65 -15.89 -10.33
N ALA A 3 5.58 -15.45 -10.99
CA ALA A 3 5.03 -14.10 -10.76
C ALA A 3 4.65 -13.86 -9.28
N ASP A 4 4.37 -14.95 -8.56
CA ASP A 4 3.98 -14.96 -7.15
C ASP A 4 5.14 -14.62 -6.20
N ASP A 5 6.39 -14.62 -6.67
CA ASP A 5 7.58 -14.27 -5.87
C ASP A 5 7.76 -12.73 -5.73
N LEU A 6 7.09 -11.92 -6.56
CA LEU A 6 7.27 -10.46 -6.63
C LEU A 6 5.99 -9.69 -6.31
N LEU A 7 5.32 -10.04 -5.21
CA LEU A 7 3.96 -9.59 -4.90
C LEU A 7 3.74 -8.05 -4.97
N PRO A 8 4.57 -7.19 -4.35
CA PRO A 8 4.37 -5.74 -4.47
C PRO A 8 4.56 -5.24 -5.90
N VAL A 9 5.55 -5.77 -6.63
CA VAL A 9 5.87 -5.34 -8.00
C VAL A 9 4.78 -5.80 -8.97
N ALA A 10 4.25 -7.02 -8.81
CA ALA A 10 3.16 -7.52 -9.63
C ALA A 10 1.87 -6.70 -9.42
N LEU A 11 1.53 -6.35 -8.18
CA LEU A 11 0.38 -5.50 -7.87
C LEU A 11 0.53 -4.10 -8.46
N THR A 12 1.66 -3.44 -8.22
CA THR A 12 1.93 -2.12 -8.78
C THR A 12 1.94 -2.13 -10.30
N ALA A 13 2.58 -3.13 -10.93
CA ALA A 13 2.60 -3.28 -12.38
C ALA A 13 1.22 -3.55 -12.98
N ARG A 14 0.27 -4.13 -12.23
CA ARG A 14 -1.12 -4.33 -12.67
C ARG A 14 -1.95 -3.06 -12.51
N LEU A 15 -1.82 -2.36 -11.38
CA LEU A 15 -2.76 -1.34 -10.90
C LEU A 15 -2.34 0.11 -11.10
N ALA A 16 -1.04 0.39 -11.17
CA ALA A 16 -0.54 1.75 -11.37
C ALA A 16 -0.63 2.13 -12.86
N ARG A 17 -1.85 2.43 -13.33
CA ARG A 17 -2.17 2.82 -14.70
C ARG A 17 -2.42 4.33 -14.81
N GLY A 18 -2.30 4.83 -16.04
CA GLY A 18 -2.52 6.25 -16.34
C GLY A 18 -1.39 7.16 -15.86
N ARG A 19 -1.78 8.29 -15.26
CA ARG A 19 -0.85 9.35 -14.83
C ARG A 19 -0.61 9.29 -13.33
N ALA A 20 0.63 9.55 -12.90
CA ALA A 20 0.91 9.81 -11.49
C ALA A 20 0.28 11.13 -11.06
N VAL A 21 -0.29 11.16 -9.85
CA VAL A 21 -0.88 12.36 -9.24
C VAL A 21 -0.17 12.68 -7.93
N ALA A 22 -0.11 13.97 -7.61
CA ALA A 22 0.44 14.41 -6.33
C ALA A 22 -0.48 13.94 -5.20
N VAL A 23 0.12 13.38 -4.15
CA VAL A 23 -0.57 12.94 -2.93
C VAL A 23 0.02 13.72 -1.77
N GLU A 24 -0.83 14.44 -1.05
CA GLU A 24 -0.45 15.02 0.23
C GLU A 24 -0.64 13.98 1.33
N VAL A 25 0.40 13.78 2.13
CA VAL A 25 0.40 12.82 3.23
C VAL A 25 0.72 13.58 4.50
N ASP A 26 -0.27 13.63 5.40
CA ASP A 26 -0.10 14.11 6.77
C ASP A 26 -0.32 12.94 7.74
N GLY A 27 0.36 12.96 8.88
CA GLY A 27 0.21 11.89 9.87
C GLY A 27 1.41 11.64 10.77
N PRO A 28 1.45 10.47 11.43
CA PRO A 28 2.46 10.19 12.45
C PRO A 28 3.86 10.11 11.86
N SER A 29 4.85 10.32 12.73
CA SER A 29 6.26 10.15 12.44
C SER A 29 6.91 9.24 13.47
N PHE A 30 7.99 8.55 13.08
CA PHE A 30 8.75 7.70 13.97
C PHE A 30 10.25 8.05 13.92
N ALA A 31 10.96 7.74 15.01
CA ALA A 31 12.39 7.96 15.09
C ALA A 31 13.15 6.85 14.35
N SER A 32 13.90 7.22 13.34
CA SER A 32 14.86 6.35 12.65
C SER A 32 16.29 6.66 13.12
N ALA A 33 17.09 5.62 13.35
CA ALA A 33 18.47 5.79 13.81
C ALA A 33 19.35 6.55 12.80
N ARG A 34 19.07 6.40 11.50
CA ARG A 34 19.87 6.96 10.42
C ARG A 34 19.38 8.33 9.92
N PHE A 35 18.08 8.56 9.92
CA PHE A 35 17.47 9.74 9.27
C PHE A 35 16.73 10.65 10.25
N GLY A 36 16.79 10.37 11.56
CA GLY A 36 16.02 11.11 12.56
C GLY A 36 14.53 10.82 12.44
N THR A 37 13.70 11.80 12.78
CA THR A 37 12.24 11.69 12.70
C THR A 37 11.76 11.71 11.25
N VAL A 38 11.06 10.66 10.81
CA VAL A 38 10.56 10.51 9.45
C VAL A 38 9.06 10.17 9.44
N PRO A 39 8.30 10.55 8.39
CA PRO A 39 6.89 10.19 8.29
C PRO A 39 6.69 8.66 8.32
N ALA A 40 5.68 8.17 9.04
CA ALA A 40 5.39 6.74 9.09
C ALA A 40 4.86 6.25 7.74
N VAL A 41 3.99 7.01 7.09
CA VAL A 41 3.38 6.63 5.81
C VAL A 41 4.13 7.28 4.64
N ASN A 42 4.28 6.51 3.56
CA ASN A 42 4.59 7.03 2.25
C ASN A 42 3.50 6.56 1.28
N ALA A 43 3.01 7.45 0.40
CA ALA A 43 1.96 7.13 -0.54
C ALA A 43 2.20 7.79 -1.90
N VAL A 44 1.75 7.11 -2.94
CA VAL A 44 1.65 7.62 -4.31
C VAL A 44 0.32 7.20 -4.88
N ALA A 45 -0.19 7.94 -5.86
CA ALA A 45 -1.41 7.57 -6.55
C ALA A 45 -1.26 7.73 -8.06
N THR A 46 -2.01 6.93 -8.79
CA THR A 46 -2.20 7.09 -10.24
C THR A 46 -3.67 7.20 -10.57
N ALA A 47 -4.00 7.90 -11.65
CA ALA A 47 -5.36 8.07 -12.11
C ALA A 47 -5.45 7.86 -13.63
N ASP A 48 -6.52 7.21 -14.07
CA ASP A 48 -6.94 7.08 -15.47
C ASP A 48 -8.46 7.29 -15.59
N ASP A 49 -9.05 6.89 -16.71
CA ASP A 49 -10.48 7.05 -16.96
C ASP A 49 -11.34 6.07 -16.14
N ASP A 50 -10.75 4.98 -15.63
CA ASP A 50 -11.45 3.94 -14.87
C ASP A 50 -11.43 4.24 -13.35
N GLY A 51 -10.44 5.01 -12.88
CA GLY A 51 -10.44 5.49 -11.50
C GLY A 51 -9.06 5.88 -10.97
N VAL A 52 -8.87 5.67 -9.65
CA VAL A 52 -7.66 6.03 -8.91
C VAL A 52 -7.13 4.82 -8.15
N THR A 53 -5.84 4.58 -8.31
CA THR A 53 -5.08 3.60 -7.53
C THR A 53 -4.21 4.34 -6.52
N VAL A 54 -4.36 4.02 -5.24
CA VAL A 54 -3.48 4.50 -4.17
C VAL A 54 -2.56 3.37 -3.73
N LEU A 55 -1.25 3.63 -3.73
CA LEU A 55 -0.22 2.73 -3.26
C LEU A 55 0.44 3.38 -2.05
N LEU A 56 0.38 2.71 -0.90
CA LEU A 56 0.95 3.23 0.33
C LEU A 56 1.73 2.16 1.09
N ALA A 57 2.68 2.62 1.90
CA ALA A 57 3.45 1.78 2.80
C ALA A 57 3.56 2.45 4.17
N ASN A 58 3.26 1.69 5.23
CA ASN A 58 3.68 2.01 6.59
C ASN A 58 5.15 1.60 6.74
N ARG A 59 5.99 2.54 7.16
CA ARG A 59 7.43 2.39 7.35
C ARG A 59 7.80 2.19 8.82
N SER A 60 6.87 2.37 9.75
CA SER A 60 7.07 1.92 11.13
C SER A 60 7.10 0.39 11.14
N ILE A 61 8.02 -0.18 11.91
CA ILE A 61 8.13 -1.64 12.11
C ILE A 61 7.42 -2.10 13.39
N VAL A 62 6.80 -1.18 14.12
CA VAL A 62 6.20 -1.42 15.44
C VAL A 62 4.78 -0.91 15.54
N ASP A 63 4.47 0.24 14.93
CA ASP A 63 3.18 0.88 15.08
C ASP A 63 2.27 0.60 13.89
N ASP A 64 1.03 0.24 14.16
CA ASP A 64 -0.05 0.24 13.18
C ASP A 64 -0.47 1.69 12.85
N VAL A 65 -1.00 1.91 11.64
CA VAL A 65 -1.49 3.22 11.21
C VAL A 65 -2.85 3.06 10.53
N ASP A 66 -3.85 3.75 11.08
CA ASP A 66 -5.13 3.96 10.41
C ASP A 66 -4.97 5.04 9.34
N VAL A 67 -5.45 4.76 8.13
CA VAL A 67 -5.33 5.66 6.98
C VAL A 67 -6.70 6.12 6.53
N LEU A 68 -6.89 7.44 6.47
CA LEU A 68 -8.01 8.08 5.80
C LEU A 68 -7.56 8.54 4.42
N ILE A 69 -8.30 8.17 3.37
CA ILE A 69 -8.03 8.58 2.00
C ILE A 69 -9.15 9.51 1.55
N GLU A 70 -8.84 10.80 1.44
CA GLU A 70 -9.78 11.78 0.91
C GLU A 70 -9.66 11.87 -0.61
N LEU A 71 -10.74 11.53 -1.30
CA LEU A 71 -10.82 11.51 -2.77
C LEU A 71 -11.53 12.77 -3.31
N ALA A 72 -11.36 13.90 -2.62
CA ALA A 72 -12.02 15.15 -2.98
C ALA A 72 -11.70 15.55 -4.43
N GLY A 73 -12.73 15.92 -5.20
CA GLY A 73 -12.59 16.34 -6.60
C GLY A 73 -12.67 15.21 -7.64
N LEU A 74 -12.83 13.95 -7.23
CA LEU A 74 -13.04 12.81 -8.14
C LEU A 74 -14.53 12.51 -8.42
N GLY A 75 -15.44 13.29 -7.84
CA GLY A 75 -16.89 13.17 -8.02
C GLY A 75 -17.55 12.24 -6.98
N ASP A 76 -18.89 12.24 -6.99
CA ASP A 76 -19.69 11.39 -6.12
C ASP A 76 -19.80 9.95 -6.69
N GLY A 77 -20.12 8.98 -5.82
CA GLY A 77 -20.40 7.61 -6.24
C GLY A 77 -19.17 6.72 -6.42
N LEU A 78 -18.01 7.15 -5.92
CA LEU A 78 -16.83 6.31 -5.83
C LEU A 78 -17.09 5.10 -4.92
N ALA A 79 -16.56 3.95 -5.33
CA ALA A 79 -16.60 2.73 -4.54
C ALA A 79 -15.20 2.09 -4.56
N VAL A 80 -14.90 1.33 -3.50
CA VAL A 80 -13.69 0.52 -3.45
C VAL A 80 -13.85 -0.66 -4.42
N ALA A 81 -13.06 -0.66 -5.49
CA ALA A 81 -13.06 -1.74 -6.47
C ALA A 81 -12.31 -2.99 -5.95
N GLU A 82 -11.11 -2.81 -5.41
CA GLU A 82 -10.33 -3.86 -4.76
C GLU A 82 -9.34 -3.28 -3.74
N THR A 83 -8.93 -4.09 -2.77
CA THR A 83 -7.89 -3.72 -1.79
C THR A 83 -6.90 -4.85 -1.59
N HIS A 84 -5.65 -4.47 -1.37
CA HIS A 84 -4.56 -5.41 -1.14
C HIS A 84 -3.71 -4.92 0.03
N LEU A 85 -3.59 -5.77 1.05
CA LEU A 85 -2.72 -5.58 2.19
C LEU A 85 -1.69 -6.70 2.20
N LEU A 86 -0.42 -6.34 2.09
CA LEU A 86 0.71 -7.25 2.27
C LEU A 86 1.37 -6.94 3.61
N HIS A 87 1.17 -7.82 4.58
CA HIS A 87 1.68 -7.66 5.94
C HIS A 87 1.85 -9.04 6.58
N ASP A 88 2.90 -9.18 7.38
CA ASP A 88 3.14 -10.30 8.29
C ASP A 88 3.63 -9.72 9.64
N ALA A 89 3.30 -10.38 10.74
CA ALA A 89 3.79 -9.99 12.07
C ALA A 89 5.28 -10.29 12.25
N ASP A 90 5.82 -11.24 11.47
CA ASP A 90 7.24 -11.53 11.36
C ASP A 90 7.83 -10.79 10.16
N ALA A 91 8.62 -9.75 10.41
CA ALA A 91 9.28 -8.97 9.34
C ALA A 91 10.28 -9.78 8.49
N SER A 92 10.71 -10.96 8.96
CA SER A 92 11.61 -11.87 8.24
C SER A 92 10.89 -12.96 7.44
N ALA A 93 9.55 -12.96 7.50
CA ALA A 93 8.66 -13.80 6.72
C ALA A 93 9.03 -13.84 5.24
N SER A 94 9.11 -15.06 4.67
CA SER A 94 9.39 -15.24 3.25
C SER A 94 8.68 -16.48 2.69
N ASN A 95 8.47 -16.47 1.37
CA ASN A 95 8.00 -17.64 0.64
C ASN A 95 9.19 -18.56 0.34
N THR A 96 9.04 -19.85 0.59
CA THR A 96 10.07 -20.87 0.32
C THR A 96 9.53 -21.92 -0.62
N ILE A 97 10.38 -22.83 -1.13
CA ILE A 97 9.90 -23.95 -1.96
C ILE A 97 8.90 -24.83 -1.18
N ALA A 98 9.11 -25.02 0.12
CA ALA A 98 8.22 -25.80 0.97
C ALA A 98 6.91 -25.05 1.30
N GLU A 99 6.99 -23.72 1.42
CA GLU A 99 5.86 -22.84 1.75
C GLU A 99 5.79 -21.66 0.76
N PRO A 100 5.34 -21.89 -0.49
CA PRO A 100 5.43 -20.89 -1.56
C PRO A 100 4.44 -19.72 -1.41
N ALA A 101 3.46 -19.84 -0.49
CA ALA A 101 2.40 -18.85 -0.31
C ALA A 101 2.23 -18.43 1.17
N ARG A 102 3.30 -18.48 1.98
CA ARG A 102 3.32 -18.06 3.39
C ARG A 102 2.97 -16.57 3.52
N VAL A 103 3.60 -15.74 2.70
CA VAL A 103 3.36 -14.29 2.58
C VAL A 103 2.60 -14.04 1.30
N ARG A 104 1.38 -13.51 1.42
CA ARG A 104 0.51 -13.19 0.28
C ARG A 104 -0.38 -11.98 0.59
N PRO A 105 -0.81 -11.22 -0.43
CA PRO A 105 -1.76 -10.15 -0.22
C PRO A 105 -3.08 -10.71 0.31
N ARG A 106 -3.68 -9.97 1.24
CA ARG A 106 -5.04 -10.19 1.75
C ARG A 106 -5.88 -8.95 1.48
N VAL A 107 -7.21 -9.10 1.54
CA VAL A 107 -8.10 -7.94 1.47
C VAL A 107 -7.85 -7.05 2.69
N ALA A 108 -7.68 -5.76 2.46
CA ALA A 108 -7.57 -4.79 3.54
C ALA A 108 -8.97 -4.50 4.10
N THR A 109 -9.08 -4.35 5.42
CA THR A 109 -10.31 -3.87 6.03
C THR A 109 -10.50 -2.40 5.67
N THR A 110 -11.63 -2.08 5.04
CA THR A 110 -11.99 -0.70 4.67
C THR A 110 -13.38 -0.36 5.18
N THR A 111 -13.59 0.93 5.41
CA THR A 111 -14.90 1.50 5.73
C THR A 111 -15.09 2.71 4.83
N LEU A 112 -16.27 2.82 4.21
CA LEU A 112 -16.66 3.93 3.33
C LEU A 112 -17.58 4.89 4.09
#